data_AF-A0A2V8FWM7-F1
#
_entry.id   AF-A0A2V8FWM7-F1
#
_cell.length_a   1.000
_cell.length_b   1.000
_cell.length_c   1.000
_cell.angle_alpha   90.00
_cell.angle_beta   90.00
_cell.angle_gamma   90.00
#
_symmetry.space_group_name_H-M   'P 1'
#
loop_
_entity.id
_entity.type
_entity.pdbx_description
1 polymer ?
#
loop_
_entity_poly.entity_id
_entity_poly.type
_entity_poly.pdbx_seq_one_letter_code
_entity_poly.pdbx_strand_id
1 'polypeptide(L)'
;MPLASKNATARTLGASNAWRAAAGILAVAIASTAGVARRQIAAENALAFSAPADDYDYTGIIRPRDVTTLTAPAAGAVRQVFVAVGDCVAAGQTVLELDDKEVRRTVAQLAFDAARMKDQIRQLERNDEVLDQDVHTLTVKLAEISAQVAIAQRTADGIPNHSGKDSVQRAEIAYDQAVAHERRTAVLASVGGIARQELEDAQVAMRRAADELGIAKRAAAAEDTIASLQLARARAQAELAIAQEKRTRADRSGELAQARARQAQSDRALDAASARLNDLTVRAAAEGLVAEVGVRPGDHVLAGVPLIKLAGIDPMVVSVDVPPSVVKALKRGDATEVRLDRAESERCEGRIVTVSQIPGSGGAHTIAVEFPNRARLPLTGRTARVRVVVNR
;
A
#
# COMPACT_ATOMS: atom_id res chain seq x y z
N MET A 1 -24.18 11.73 59.65
CA MET A 1 -25.49 11.95 60.33
C MET A 1 -26.19 13.13 59.66
N PRO A 2 -27.53 13.12 59.58
CA PRO A 2 -28.37 13.13 58.36
C PRO A 2 -28.82 14.57 57.95
N LEU A 3 -29.36 14.88 56.76
CA LEU A 3 -30.71 14.64 56.19
C LEU A 3 -30.71 15.28 54.78
N ALA A 4 -31.04 14.57 53.70
CA ALA A 4 -32.39 14.39 53.14
C ALA A 4 -33.08 15.66 52.57
N SER A 5 -33.19 15.65 51.23
CA SER A 5 -34.32 16.12 50.41
C SER A 5 -34.72 17.60 50.43
N LYS A 6 -34.81 18.21 49.24
CA LYS A 6 -36.10 18.41 48.57
C LYS A 6 -35.93 19.03 47.19
N ASN A 7 -36.34 18.25 46.20
CA ASN A 7 -36.75 18.74 44.89
C ASN A 7 -37.88 19.76 45.07
N ALA A 8 -37.68 20.97 44.57
CA ALA A 8 -38.74 21.95 44.35
C ALA A 8 -38.85 22.18 42.84
N THR A 9 -39.82 21.49 42.26
CA THR A 9 -40.36 21.72 40.92
C THR A 9 -40.95 23.12 40.82
N ALA A 10 -40.20 24.06 40.26
CA ALA A 10 -40.73 25.35 39.86
C ALA A 10 -41.51 25.17 38.55
N ARG A 11 -42.84 25.06 38.74
CA ARG A 11 -43.93 25.24 37.79
C ARG A 11 -43.54 26.14 36.60
N THR A 12 -43.79 25.63 35.41
CA THR A 12 -43.90 26.40 34.17
C THR A 12 -44.96 27.48 34.38
N LEU A 13 -44.52 28.73 34.58
CA LEU A 13 -45.39 29.88 34.46
C LEU A 13 -45.85 29.90 33.00
N GLY A 14 -47.12 29.57 32.81
CA GLY A 14 -47.81 29.74 31.54
C GLY A 14 -47.69 31.19 31.13
N ALA A 15 -46.80 31.45 30.17
CA ALA A 15 -46.74 32.73 29.49
C ALA A 15 -48.08 32.91 28.79
N SER A 16 -48.93 33.72 29.42
CA SER A 16 -50.17 34.23 28.86
C SER A 16 -49.91 34.75 27.45
N ASN A 17 -50.89 34.56 26.55
CA ASN A 17 -50.78 34.94 25.13
C ASN A 17 -50.38 36.41 24.91
N ALA A 18 -50.52 37.26 25.93
CA ALA A 18 -50.04 38.64 25.93
C ALA A 18 -48.51 38.77 25.81
N TRP A 19 -47.72 37.92 26.49
CA TRP A 19 -46.25 37.99 26.39
C TRP A 19 -45.74 37.42 25.07
N ARG A 20 -46.41 36.41 24.51
CA ARG A 20 -46.10 35.90 23.16
C ARG A 20 -46.48 36.90 22.08
N ALA A 21 -47.59 37.63 22.27
CA ALA A 21 -47.98 38.73 21.39
C ALA A 21 -47.01 39.91 21.50
N ALA A 22 -46.59 40.30 22.71
CA ALA A 22 -45.62 41.37 22.91
C ALA A 22 -44.22 41.01 22.35
N ALA A 23 -43.76 39.77 22.54
CA ALA A 23 -42.52 39.27 21.95
C ALA A 23 -42.63 39.17 20.41
N GLY A 24 -43.79 38.79 19.88
CA GLY A 24 -44.07 38.78 18.44
C GLY A 24 -44.06 40.19 17.84
N ILE A 25 -44.68 41.17 18.51
CA ILE A 25 -44.71 42.57 18.05
C ILE A 25 -43.30 43.20 18.15
N LEU A 26 -42.53 42.90 19.19
CA LEU A 26 -41.14 43.37 19.31
C LEU A 26 -40.23 42.70 18.25
N ALA A 27 -40.42 41.42 17.97
CA ALA A 27 -39.68 40.72 16.91
C ALA A 27 -40.05 41.27 15.51
N VAL A 28 -41.31 41.62 15.26
CA VAL A 28 -41.73 42.29 14.02
C VAL A 28 -41.22 43.73 13.96
N ALA A 29 -41.17 44.45 15.08
CA ALA A 29 -40.61 45.81 15.13
C ALA A 29 -39.08 45.80 14.88
N ILE A 30 -38.34 44.85 15.45
CA ILE A 30 -36.89 44.67 15.21
C ILE A 30 -36.63 44.15 13.78
N ALA A 31 -37.46 43.23 13.27
CA ALA A 31 -37.35 42.74 11.89
C ALA A 31 -37.72 43.84 10.87
N SER A 32 -38.65 44.73 11.20
CA SER A 32 -39.02 45.86 10.35
C SER A 32 -37.95 46.97 10.36
N THR A 33 -37.32 47.26 11.50
CA THR A 33 -36.18 48.21 11.55
C THR A 33 -34.92 47.62 10.89
N ALA A 34 -34.64 46.32 11.05
CA ALA A 34 -33.55 45.65 10.33
C ALA A 34 -33.85 45.51 8.82
N GLY A 35 -35.10 45.33 8.43
CA GLY A 35 -35.55 45.28 7.03
C GLY A 35 -35.49 46.65 6.35
N VAL A 36 -35.82 47.73 7.06
CA VAL A 36 -35.70 49.11 6.57
C VAL A 36 -34.23 49.54 6.51
N ALA A 37 -33.39 49.18 7.48
CA ALA A 37 -31.95 49.43 7.42
C ALA A 37 -31.25 48.63 6.30
N ARG A 38 -31.64 47.36 6.07
CA ARG A 38 -31.19 46.60 4.89
C ARG A 38 -31.67 47.20 3.58
N ARG A 39 -32.90 47.75 3.55
CA ARG A 39 -33.39 48.45 2.35
C ARG A 39 -32.73 49.81 2.15
N GLN A 40 -32.30 50.52 3.20
CA GLN A 40 -31.53 51.76 3.05
C GLN A 40 -30.08 51.49 2.61
N ILE A 41 -29.42 50.44 3.11
CA ILE A 41 -28.08 50.05 2.63
C ILE A 41 -28.14 49.42 1.23
N ALA A 42 -29.19 48.66 0.92
CA ALA A 42 -29.43 48.18 -0.44
C ALA A 42 -29.89 49.30 -1.38
N ALA A 43 -30.59 50.34 -0.91
CA ALA A 43 -31.00 51.49 -1.71
C ALA A 43 -29.87 52.52 -1.88
N GLU A 44 -28.97 52.70 -0.91
CA GLU A 44 -27.75 53.50 -1.11
C GLU A 44 -26.78 52.80 -2.08
N ASN A 45 -26.70 51.47 -2.06
CA ASN A 45 -25.94 50.72 -3.08
C ASN A 45 -26.70 50.55 -4.42
N ALA A 46 -28.04 50.63 -4.45
CA ALA A 46 -28.84 50.60 -5.68
C ALA A 46 -29.06 52.00 -6.31
N LEU A 47 -28.83 53.08 -5.55
CA LEU A 47 -28.80 54.46 -6.04
C LEU A 47 -27.37 54.95 -6.33
N ALA A 48 -26.35 54.13 -6.06
CA ALA A 48 -25.03 54.26 -6.65
C ALA A 48 -24.97 53.59 -8.04
N PHE A 49 -25.95 53.85 -8.90
CA PHE A 49 -25.80 53.62 -10.34
C PHE A 49 -26.50 54.71 -11.13
N SER A 50 -25.76 55.79 -11.35
CA SER A 50 -25.69 56.48 -12.64
C SER A 50 -24.49 57.43 -12.59
N ALA A 51 -23.31 56.90 -12.23
CA ALA A 51 -22.14 57.40 -12.94
C ALA A 51 -22.38 57.05 -14.42
N PRO A 52 -22.06 57.91 -15.39
CA PRO A 52 -22.05 57.50 -16.78
C PRO A 52 -21.01 56.38 -16.89
N ALA A 53 -21.48 55.14 -16.85
CA ALA A 53 -20.69 54.00 -17.27
C ALA A 53 -20.54 54.22 -18.77
N ASP A 54 -19.37 54.67 -19.18
CA ASP A 54 -19.06 54.80 -20.59
C ASP A 54 -19.07 53.36 -21.14
N ASP A 55 -20.10 53.06 -21.93
CA ASP A 55 -20.28 51.75 -22.53
C ASP A 55 -19.53 51.71 -23.85
N TYR A 56 -18.49 50.88 -23.91
CA TYR A 56 -17.67 50.77 -25.11
C TYR A 56 -17.93 49.42 -25.79
N ASP A 57 -18.48 49.49 -27.00
CA ASP A 57 -18.64 48.34 -27.88
C ASP A 57 -17.40 48.16 -28.75
N TYR A 58 -16.68 47.06 -28.54
CA TYR A 58 -15.54 46.69 -29.35
C TYR A 58 -15.82 45.42 -30.13
N THR A 59 -15.34 45.35 -31.37
CA THR A 59 -15.47 44.14 -32.19
C THR A 59 -14.19 43.33 -32.07
N GLY A 60 -14.32 42.06 -31.71
CA GLY A 60 -13.23 41.11 -31.61
C GLY A 60 -13.46 39.85 -32.42
N ILE A 61 -12.45 38.99 -32.48
CA ILE A 61 -12.50 37.70 -33.16
C ILE A 61 -12.59 36.58 -32.11
N ILE A 62 -13.51 35.65 -32.32
CA ILE A 62 -13.70 34.47 -31.47
C ILE A 62 -12.62 33.43 -31.78
N ARG A 63 -11.96 32.92 -30.73
CA ARG A 63 -10.96 31.86 -30.78
C ARG A 63 -11.29 30.78 -29.74
N PRO A 64 -10.82 29.54 -29.95
CA PRO A 64 -10.84 28.52 -28.90
C PRO A 64 -10.06 29.02 -27.67
N ARG A 65 -10.46 28.55 -26.49
CA ARG A 65 -9.77 28.90 -25.24
C ARG A 65 -8.31 28.46 -25.26
N ASP A 66 -8.10 27.23 -25.67
CA ASP A 66 -6.82 26.57 -25.79
C ASP A 66 -6.82 25.67 -27.02
N VAL A 67 -5.64 25.53 -27.63
CA VAL A 67 -5.40 24.57 -28.70
C VAL A 67 -4.26 23.68 -28.25
N THR A 68 -4.58 22.43 -27.97
CA THR A 68 -3.61 21.42 -27.52
C THR A 68 -3.23 20.55 -28.72
N THR A 69 -1.94 20.51 -29.03
CA THR A 69 -1.42 19.63 -30.09
C THR A 69 -0.99 18.31 -29.46
N LEU A 70 -1.68 17.24 -29.80
CA LEU A 70 -1.27 15.88 -29.47
C LEU A 70 -0.14 15.47 -30.41
N THR A 71 1.00 15.11 -29.84
CA THR A 71 2.17 14.63 -30.58
C THR A 71 2.30 13.11 -30.43
N ALA A 72 3.05 12.49 -31.35
CA ALA A 72 3.39 11.08 -31.25
C ALA A 72 4.34 10.87 -30.06
N PRO A 73 3.98 10.07 -29.05
CA PRO A 73 4.89 9.79 -27.93
C PRO A 73 6.04 8.84 -28.33
N ALA A 74 5.83 8.00 -29.36
CA ALA A 74 6.83 7.08 -29.88
C ALA A 74 6.79 7.02 -31.42
N ALA A 75 7.90 6.58 -32.02
CA ALA A 75 7.96 6.34 -33.46
C ALA A 75 7.28 5.01 -33.83
N GLY A 76 6.52 5.00 -34.92
CA GLY A 76 5.80 3.81 -35.39
C GLY A 76 4.88 4.08 -36.58
N ALA A 77 4.30 3.01 -37.13
CA ALA A 77 3.27 3.11 -38.15
C ALA A 77 1.91 3.36 -37.51
N VAL A 78 1.07 4.22 -38.08
CA VAL A 78 -0.31 4.43 -37.62
C VAL A 78 -1.15 3.22 -38.02
N ARG A 79 -1.68 2.50 -37.04
CA ARG A 79 -2.56 1.35 -37.26
C ARG A 79 -3.98 1.81 -37.57
N GLN A 80 -4.51 2.70 -36.74
CA GLN A 80 -5.88 3.18 -36.86
C GLN A 80 -6.04 4.55 -36.22
N VAL A 81 -6.89 5.38 -36.82
CA VAL A 81 -7.34 6.66 -36.28
C VAL A 81 -8.83 6.52 -35.95
N PHE A 82 -9.21 6.85 -34.71
CA PHE A 82 -10.58 6.65 -34.21
C PHE A 82 -11.45 7.90 -34.29
N VAL A 83 -10.90 9.03 -34.71
CA VAL A 83 -11.60 10.32 -34.76
C VAL A 83 -11.45 10.98 -36.12
N ALA A 84 -12.43 11.79 -36.47
CA ALA A 84 -12.43 12.67 -37.62
C ALA A 84 -12.42 14.14 -37.19
N VAL A 85 -12.10 15.03 -38.13
CA VAL A 85 -12.21 16.47 -37.92
C VAL A 85 -13.68 16.83 -37.65
N GLY A 86 -13.91 17.56 -36.55
CA GLY A 86 -15.26 17.92 -36.08
C GLY A 86 -15.81 17.01 -34.97
N ASP A 87 -15.15 15.90 -34.64
CA ASP A 87 -15.59 15.05 -33.53
C ASP A 87 -15.27 15.68 -32.17
N CYS A 88 -16.16 15.50 -31.18
CA CYS A 88 -15.86 15.79 -29.78
C CYS A 88 -15.20 14.59 -29.12
N VAL A 89 -14.08 14.82 -28.45
CA VAL A 89 -13.38 13.81 -27.65
C VAL A 89 -13.42 14.17 -26.17
N ALA A 90 -13.59 13.16 -25.31
CA ALA A 90 -13.46 13.33 -23.86
C ALA A 90 -12.01 13.16 -23.41
N ALA A 91 -11.67 13.69 -22.23
CA ALA A 91 -10.35 13.48 -21.63
C ALA A 91 -10.06 11.97 -21.44
N GLY A 92 -8.89 11.52 -21.87
CA GLY A 92 -8.43 10.12 -21.79
C GLY A 92 -8.95 9.19 -22.90
N GLN A 93 -9.86 9.66 -23.75
CA GLN A 93 -10.37 8.88 -24.89
C GLN A 93 -9.24 8.52 -25.86
N THR A 94 -9.22 7.28 -26.34
CA THR A 94 -8.27 6.84 -27.38
C THR A 94 -8.60 7.52 -28.69
N VAL A 95 -7.60 8.16 -29.30
CA VAL A 95 -7.76 8.96 -30.52
C VAL A 95 -7.06 8.30 -31.70
N LEU A 96 -5.89 7.69 -31.44
CA LEU A 96 -5.06 7.05 -32.44
C LEU A 96 -4.29 5.89 -31.82
N GLU A 97 -4.13 4.81 -32.57
CA GLU A 97 -3.27 3.67 -32.21
C GLU A 97 -2.17 3.48 -33.26
N LEU A 98 -0.95 3.31 -32.77
CA LEU A 98 0.20 2.88 -33.57
C LEU A 98 0.30 1.35 -33.61
N ASP A 99 1.05 0.81 -34.56
CA ASP A 99 1.30 -0.64 -34.63
C ASP A 99 2.10 -1.10 -33.40
N ASP A 100 1.51 -2.02 -32.67
CA ASP A 100 1.97 -2.51 -31.38
C ASP A 100 2.38 -3.98 -31.41
N LYS A 101 2.31 -4.65 -32.57
CA LYS A 101 2.51 -6.09 -32.69
C LYS A 101 3.87 -6.55 -32.16
N GLU A 102 4.94 -5.84 -32.49
CA GLU A 102 6.29 -6.18 -32.02
C GLU A 102 6.45 -5.90 -30.53
N VAL A 103 6.00 -4.74 -30.05
CA VAL A 103 6.12 -4.37 -28.65
C VAL A 103 5.30 -5.29 -27.75
N ARG A 104 4.08 -5.69 -28.16
CA ARG A 104 3.28 -6.70 -27.45
C ARG A 104 3.99 -8.05 -27.34
N ARG A 105 4.68 -8.49 -28.39
CA ARG A 105 5.48 -9.72 -28.35
C ARG A 105 6.63 -9.61 -27.35
N THR A 106 7.33 -8.48 -27.33
CA THR A 106 8.40 -8.21 -26.37
C THR A 106 7.87 -8.19 -24.93
N VAL A 107 6.75 -7.52 -24.67
CA VAL A 107 6.10 -7.51 -23.34
C VAL A 107 5.71 -8.92 -22.91
N ALA A 108 5.12 -9.72 -23.80
CA ALA A 108 4.76 -11.10 -23.50
C ALA A 108 5.98 -11.98 -23.16
N GLN A 109 7.09 -11.80 -23.89
CA GLN A 109 8.35 -12.50 -23.61
C GLN A 109 8.94 -12.10 -22.25
N LEU A 110 9.02 -10.80 -21.96
CA LEU A 110 9.53 -10.30 -20.69
C LEU A 110 8.65 -10.71 -19.50
N ALA A 111 7.33 -10.77 -19.69
CA ALA A 111 6.40 -11.25 -18.68
C ALA A 111 6.61 -12.75 -18.38
N PHE A 112 6.86 -13.55 -19.41
CA PHE A 112 7.22 -14.96 -19.26
C PHE A 112 8.54 -15.14 -18.51
N ASP A 113 9.57 -14.36 -18.87
CA ASP A 113 10.86 -14.38 -18.19
C ASP A 113 10.74 -13.96 -16.72
N ALA A 114 9.99 -12.91 -16.42
CA ALA A 114 9.71 -12.49 -15.04
C ALA A 114 8.98 -13.56 -14.23
N ALA A 115 8.00 -14.25 -14.83
CA ALA A 115 7.29 -15.36 -14.19
C ALA A 115 8.23 -16.54 -13.88
N ARG A 116 9.14 -16.88 -14.79
CA ARG A 116 10.17 -17.91 -14.58
C ARG A 116 11.10 -17.55 -13.42
N MET A 117 11.54 -16.30 -13.34
CA MET A 117 12.40 -15.83 -12.24
C MET A 117 11.68 -15.88 -10.89
N LYS A 118 10.39 -15.54 -10.85
CA LYS A 118 9.55 -15.70 -9.65
C LYS A 118 9.44 -17.15 -9.21
N ASP A 119 9.27 -18.09 -10.13
CA ASP A 119 9.23 -19.52 -9.77
C ASP A 119 10.58 -20.00 -9.23
N GLN A 120 11.69 -19.56 -9.83
CA GLN A 120 13.03 -19.87 -9.33
C GLN A 120 13.23 -19.37 -7.89
N ILE A 121 12.79 -18.15 -7.57
CA ILE A 121 12.84 -17.61 -6.20
C ILE A 121 12.00 -18.46 -5.25
N ARG A 122 10.79 -18.85 -5.65
CA ARG A 122 9.92 -19.73 -4.83
C ARG A 122 10.55 -21.10 -4.59
N GLN A 123 11.33 -21.63 -5.53
CA GLN A 123 12.07 -22.88 -5.33
C GLN A 123 13.20 -22.68 -4.32
N LEU A 124 13.96 -21.59 -4.42
CA LEU A 124 15.03 -21.27 -3.46
C LEU A 124 14.49 -21.02 -2.05
N GLU A 125 13.40 -20.26 -1.90
CA GLU A 125 12.76 -19.99 -0.61
C GLU A 125 12.27 -21.28 0.06
N ARG A 126 11.70 -22.21 -0.70
CA ARG A 126 11.33 -23.54 -0.18
C ARG A 126 12.53 -24.35 0.28
N ASN A 127 13.65 -24.27 -0.43
CA ASN A 127 14.87 -24.95 -0.01
C ASN A 127 15.38 -24.37 1.32
N ASP A 128 15.45 -23.05 1.46
CA ASP A 128 15.85 -22.40 2.71
C ASP A 128 14.91 -22.76 3.87
N GLU A 129 13.59 -22.80 3.63
CA GLU A 129 12.60 -23.21 4.64
C GLU A 129 12.82 -24.65 5.12
N VAL A 130 13.11 -25.59 4.20
CA VAL A 130 13.44 -26.97 4.56
C VAL A 130 14.71 -27.04 5.39
N LEU A 131 15.76 -26.28 5.02
CA LEU A 131 16.99 -26.22 5.83
C LEU A 131 16.73 -25.66 7.23
N ASP A 132 15.92 -24.61 7.36
CA ASP A 132 15.55 -24.02 8.65
C ASP A 132 14.76 -25.02 9.51
N GLN A 133 13.84 -25.76 8.89
CA GLN A 133 13.09 -26.82 9.55
C GLN A 133 14.00 -27.96 10.01
N ASP A 134 14.97 -28.39 9.19
CA ASP A 134 15.93 -29.43 9.55
C ASP A 134 16.79 -29.00 10.75
N VAL A 135 17.32 -27.77 10.74
CA VAL A 135 18.09 -27.21 11.87
C VAL A 135 17.22 -27.15 13.13
N HIS A 136 15.97 -26.70 13.01
CA HIS A 136 15.07 -26.61 14.15
C HIS A 136 14.75 -27.98 14.75
N THR A 137 14.38 -28.96 13.91
CA THR A 137 14.05 -30.32 14.36
C THR A 137 15.25 -31.00 15.02
N LEU A 138 16.46 -30.85 14.48
CA LEU A 138 17.69 -31.35 15.09
C LEU A 138 18.00 -30.68 16.42
N THR A 139 17.74 -29.37 16.54
CA THR A 139 17.91 -28.63 17.80
C THR A 139 16.98 -29.15 18.89
N VAL A 140 15.71 -29.40 18.54
CA VAL A 140 14.72 -29.99 19.47
C VAL A 140 15.13 -31.40 19.88
N LYS A 141 15.53 -32.26 18.92
CA LYS A 141 16.04 -33.62 19.22
C LYS A 141 17.25 -33.59 20.14
N LEU A 142 18.19 -32.67 19.91
CA LEU A 142 19.35 -32.49 20.78
C LEU A 142 18.95 -32.09 22.20
N ALA A 143 17.99 -31.16 22.33
CA ALA A 143 17.47 -30.76 23.63
C ALA A 143 16.84 -31.95 24.38
N GLU A 144 16.04 -32.76 23.67
CA GLU A 144 15.42 -33.96 24.23
C GLU A 144 16.46 -34.98 24.71
N ILE A 145 17.45 -35.32 23.87
CA ILE A 145 18.54 -36.24 24.26
C ILE A 145 19.33 -35.67 25.44
N SER A 146 19.59 -34.36 25.45
CA SER A 146 20.31 -33.72 26.57
C SER A 146 19.53 -33.81 27.89
N ALA A 147 18.20 -33.73 27.83
CA ALA A 147 17.34 -33.93 29.00
C ALA A 147 17.34 -35.39 29.46
N GLN A 148 17.32 -36.36 28.53
CA GLN A 148 17.43 -37.79 28.84
C GLN A 148 18.77 -38.13 29.51
N VAL A 149 19.88 -37.56 29.01
CA VAL A 149 21.20 -37.70 29.65
C VAL A 149 21.16 -37.18 31.09
N ALA A 150 20.55 -36.00 31.31
CA ALA A 150 20.45 -35.41 32.65
C ALA A 150 19.58 -36.26 33.60
N ILE A 151 18.49 -36.85 33.12
CA ILE A 151 17.64 -37.77 33.90
C ILE A 151 18.41 -39.05 34.24
N ALA A 152 19.13 -39.62 33.27
CA ALA A 152 19.94 -40.81 33.47
C ALA A 152 21.08 -40.57 34.48
N GLN A 153 21.75 -39.42 34.40
CA GLN A 153 22.77 -39.00 35.36
C GLN A 153 22.20 -38.89 36.77
N ARG A 154 21.07 -38.19 36.96
CA ARG A 154 20.42 -38.11 38.29
C ARG A 154 20.03 -39.48 38.84
N THR A 155 19.62 -40.40 37.97
CA THR A 155 19.27 -41.75 38.37
C THR A 155 20.51 -42.53 38.82
N ALA A 156 21.64 -42.37 38.12
CA ALA A 156 22.91 -42.98 38.49
C ALA A 156 23.47 -42.40 39.81
N ASP A 157 23.40 -41.08 39.99
CA ASP A 157 23.86 -40.41 41.21
C ASP A 157 23.09 -40.85 42.46
N GLY A 158 21.84 -41.32 42.29
CA GLY A 158 21.01 -41.88 43.36
C GLY A 158 21.36 -43.32 43.76
N ILE A 159 22.26 -44.00 43.05
CA ILE A 159 22.66 -45.38 43.33
C ILE A 159 23.83 -45.38 44.32
N PRO A 160 23.70 -45.96 45.52
CA PRO A 160 24.81 -46.09 46.47
C PRO A 160 25.97 -46.89 45.86
N ASN A 161 27.22 -46.50 46.13
CA ASN A 161 28.44 -47.21 45.68
C ASN A 161 28.46 -47.51 44.16
N HIS A 162 28.47 -46.47 43.31
CA HIS A 162 28.52 -46.55 41.84
C HIS A 162 29.87 -47.05 41.26
N SER A 163 30.59 -47.93 41.97
CA SER A 163 31.88 -48.43 41.49
C SER A 163 31.65 -49.22 40.19
N GLY A 164 32.38 -48.89 39.12
CA GLY A 164 32.12 -49.37 37.74
C GLY A 164 32.15 -50.89 37.54
N LYS A 165 32.04 -51.33 36.28
CA LYS A 165 31.75 -52.70 35.82
C LYS A 165 32.36 -53.88 36.58
N ASP A 166 33.59 -53.76 37.08
CA ASP A 166 34.25 -54.78 37.90
C ASP A 166 33.49 -55.10 39.21
N SER A 167 32.61 -54.20 39.66
CA SER A 167 31.78 -54.38 40.85
C SER A 167 30.72 -55.46 40.68
N VAL A 168 30.14 -55.63 39.48
CA VAL A 168 29.11 -56.65 39.23
C VAL A 168 29.70 -58.03 39.39
N GLN A 169 30.84 -58.28 38.75
CA GLN A 169 31.51 -59.57 38.82
C GLN A 169 31.97 -59.90 40.24
N ARG A 170 32.48 -58.91 40.99
CA ARG A 170 32.87 -59.08 42.39
C ARG A 170 31.67 -59.35 43.30
N ALA A 171 30.57 -58.61 43.13
CA ALA A 171 29.35 -58.80 43.90
C ALA A 171 28.68 -60.16 43.58
N GLU A 172 28.80 -60.63 42.34
CA GLU A 172 28.27 -61.94 41.93
C GLU A 172 29.03 -63.08 42.61
N ILE A 173 30.37 -63.00 42.63
CA ILE A 173 31.21 -63.95 43.37
C ILE A 173 30.89 -63.91 44.88
N ALA A 174 30.71 -62.72 45.46
CA ALA A 174 30.36 -62.57 46.89
C ALA A 174 28.97 -63.14 47.21
N TYR A 175 27.99 -62.94 46.33
CA TYR A 175 26.66 -63.53 46.44
C TYR A 175 26.71 -65.06 46.35
N ASP A 176 27.44 -65.61 45.38
CA ASP A 176 27.61 -67.06 45.23
C ASP A 176 28.24 -67.69 46.48
N GLN A 177 29.26 -67.03 47.05
CA GLN A 177 29.87 -67.45 48.32
C GLN A 177 28.88 -67.42 49.48
N ALA A 178 28.06 -66.37 49.58
CA ALA A 178 27.08 -66.22 50.65
C ALA A 178 25.92 -67.24 50.53
N VAL A 179 25.46 -67.54 49.32
CA VAL A 179 24.47 -68.60 49.04
C VAL A 179 25.05 -69.97 49.41
N ALA A 180 26.30 -70.24 49.04
CA ALA A 180 26.96 -71.49 49.39
C ALA A 180 27.16 -71.64 50.91
N HIS A 181 27.40 -70.54 51.63
CA HIS A 181 27.50 -70.52 53.09
C HIS A 181 26.13 -70.78 53.73
N GLU A 182 25.08 -70.02 53.35
CA GLU A 182 23.72 -70.18 53.87
C GLU A 182 23.19 -71.61 53.71
N ARG A 183 23.35 -72.21 52.52
CA ARG A 183 22.92 -73.59 52.27
C ARG A 183 23.63 -74.59 53.19
N ARG A 184 24.93 -74.41 53.42
CA ARG A 184 25.74 -75.30 54.28
C ARG A 184 25.27 -75.18 55.74
N THR A 185 25.05 -73.96 56.21
CA THR A 185 24.58 -73.64 57.55
C THR A 185 23.14 -74.12 57.78
N ALA A 186 22.26 -74.00 56.79
CA ALA A 186 20.88 -74.50 56.84
C ALA A 186 20.81 -76.02 57.04
N VAL A 187 21.67 -76.78 56.35
CA VAL A 187 21.79 -78.23 56.55
C VAL A 187 22.28 -78.52 57.98
N LEU A 188 23.34 -77.86 58.45
CA LEU A 188 23.87 -78.08 59.80
C LEU A 188 22.85 -77.74 60.90
N ALA A 189 22.06 -76.68 60.73
CA ALA A 189 20.99 -76.32 61.65
C ALA A 189 19.87 -77.37 61.70
N SER A 190 19.50 -77.95 60.55
CA SER A 190 18.43 -78.96 60.47
C SER A 190 18.75 -80.25 61.23
N VAL A 191 20.03 -80.57 61.39
CA VAL A 191 20.53 -81.75 62.13
C VAL A 191 20.86 -81.39 63.59
N GLY A 192 20.59 -80.15 64.03
CA GLY A 192 20.86 -79.68 65.40
C GLY A 192 22.33 -79.38 65.70
N GLY A 193 23.19 -79.26 64.68
CA GLY A 193 24.64 -79.10 64.83
C GLY A 193 25.14 -77.67 65.12
N ILE A 194 24.26 -76.66 65.04
CA ILE A 194 24.60 -75.25 65.25
C ILE A 194 23.43 -74.47 65.89
N ALA A 195 23.72 -73.29 66.45
CA ALA A 195 22.71 -72.40 67.03
C ALA A 195 21.86 -71.71 65.95
N ARG A 196 20.58 -71.47 66.24
CA ARG A 196 19.64 -70.78 65.35
C ARG A 196 20.15 -69.40 64.89
N GLN A 197 20.88 -68.71 65.77
CA GLN A 197 21.49 -67.41 65.49
C GLN A 197 22.51 -67.46 64.33
N GLU A 198 23.29 -68.53 64.20
CA GLU A 198 24.28 -68.66 63.11
C GLU A 198 23.61 -68.81 61.73
N LEU A 199 22.45 -69.49 61.69
CA LEU A 199 21.64 -69.57 60.49
C LEU A 199 21.06 -68.19 60.12
N GLU A 200 20.57 -67.44 61.11
CA GLU A 200 20.04 -66.09 60.91
C GLU A 200 21.14 -65.13 60.40
N ASP A 201 22.36 -65.22 60.94
CA ASP A 201 23.52 -64.45 60.49
C ASP A 201 23.90 -64.79 59.04
N ALA A 202 23.91 -66.08 58.67
CA ALA A 202 24.18 -66.52 57.30
C ALA A 202 23.10 -66.04 56.32
N GLN A 203 21.83 -66.04 56.73
CA GLN A 203 20.72 -65.50 55.93
C GLN A 203 20.83 -63.97 55.77
N VAL A 204 21.19 -63.23 56.81
CA VAL A 204 21.44 -61.78 56.72
C VAL A 204 22.61 -61.49 55.79
N ALA A 205 23.69 -62.27 55.86
CA ALA A 205 24.84 -62.13 54.97
C ALA A 205 24.47 -62.38 53.49
N MET A 206 23.69 -63.42 53.20
CA MET A 206 23.18 -63.70 51.85
C MET A 206 22.26 -62.59 51.33
N ARG A 207 21.37 -62.05 52.17
CA ARG A 207 20.52 -60.89 51.81
C ARG A 207 21.36 -59.65 51.49
N ARG A 208 22.37 -59.33 52.30
CA ARG A 208 23.28 -58.21 52.04
C ARG A 208 24.02 -58.38 50.71
N ALA A 209 24.56 -59.57 50.43
CA ALA A 209 25.23 -59.84 49.17
C ALA A 209 24.28 -59.75 47.96
N ALA A 210 23.01 -60.15 48.13
CA ALA A 210 21.98 -60.00 47.10
C ALA A 210 21.68 -58.52 46.81
N ASP A 211 21.54 -57.69 47.86
CA ASP A 211 21.31 -56.26 47.74
C ASP A 211 22.51 -55.56 47.07
N GLU A 212 23.74 -55.91 47.47
CA GLU A 212 24.98 -55.43 46.86
C GLU A 212 25.06 -55.79 45.37
N LEU A 213 24.75 -57.03 45.00
CA LEU A 213 24.68 -57.45 43.59
C LEU A 213 23.60 -56.68 42.83
N GLY A 214 22.44 -56.45 43.44
CA GLY A 214 21.35 -55.65 42.86
C GLY A 214 21.72 -54.18 42.67
N ILE A 215 22.50 -53.59 43.58
CA ILE A 215 23.05 -52.23 43.45
C ILE A 215 24.07 -52.20 42.31
N ALA A 216 25.02 -53.14 42.28
CA ALA A 216 26.06 -53.20 41.24
C ALA A 216 25.46 -53.37 39.84
N LYS A 217 24.46 -54.26 39.67
CA LYS A 217 23.76 -54.46 38.39
C LYS A 217 23.03 -53.19 37.93
N ARG A 218 22.38 -52.47 38.85
CA ARG A 218 21.73 -51.18 38.54
C ARG A 218 22.73 -50.09 38.17
N ALA A 219 23.87 -50.02 38.86
CA ALA A 219 24.94 -49.07 38.55
C ALA A 219 25.51 -49.31 37.15
N ALA A 220 25.84 -50.56 36.81
CA ALA A 220 26.35 -50.92 35.48
C ALA A 220 25.34 -50.61 34.36
N ALA A 221 24.05 -50.93 34.58
CA ALA A 221 23.00 -50.61 33.61
C ALA A 221 22.81 -49.09 33.42
N ALA A 222 22.94 -48.31 34.49
CA ALA A 222 22.88 -46.85 34.43
C ALA A 222 24.08 -46.26 33.66
N GLU A 223 25.29 -46.77 33.89
CA GLU A 223 26.49 -46.39 33.14
C GLU A 223 26.34 -46.67 31.63
N ASP A 224 25.88 -47.87 31.26
CA ASP A 224 25.66 -48.23 29.86
C ASP A 224 24.58 -47.35 29.21
N THR A 225 23.52 -47.02 29.95
CA THR A 225 22.47 -46.09 29.50
C THR A 225 23.04 -44.70 29.25
N ILE A 226 23.81 -44.15 30.21
CA ILE A 226 24.46 -42.85 30.08
C ILE A 226 25.41 -42.83 28.87
N ALA A 227 26.26 -43.85 28.72
CA ALA A 227 27.19 -43.95 27.61
C ALA A 227 26.47 -43.97 26.24
N SER A 228 25.37 -44.73 26.14
CA SER A 228 24.57 -44.79 24.91
C SER A 228 23.91 -43.45 24.58
N LEU A 229 23.37 -42.74 25.58
CA LEU A 229 22.76 -41.43 25.41
C LEU A 229 23.79 -40.34 25.11
N GLN A 230 24.99 -40.42 25.70
CA GLN A 230 26.11 -39.52 25.38
C GLN A 230 26.56 -39.70 23.92
N LEU A 231 26.64 -40.93 23.44
CA LEU A 231 26.94 -41.20 22.04
C LEU A 231 25.82 -40.67 21.12
N ALA A 232 24.55 -40.88 21.48
CA ALA A 232 23.42 -40.34 20.73
C ALA A 232 23.45 -38.79 20.69
N ARG A 233 23.79 -38.16 21.81
CA ARG A 233 23.97 -36.70 21.90
C ARG A 233 25.10 -36.23 20.98
N ALA A 234 26.25 -36.89 21.01
CA ALA A 234 27.39 -36.53 20.16
C ALA A 234 27.06 -36.65 18.66
N ARG A 235 26.31 -37.69 18.28
CA ARG A 235 25.81 -37.85 16.89
C ARG A 235 24.86 -36.73 16.49
N ALA A 236 23.86 -36.43 17.33
CA ALA A 236 22.90 -35.34 17.05
C ALA A 236 23.59 -33.96 16.98
N GLN A 237 24.61 -33.72 17.80
CA GLN A 237 25.43 -32.50 17.73
C GLN A 237 26.19 -32.39 16.41
N ALA A 238 26.78 -33.49 15.94
CA ALA A 238 27.49 -33.51 14.65
C ALA A 238 26.52 -33.28 13.48
N GLU A 239 25.35 -33.91 13.50
CA GLU A 239 24.30 -33.69 12.47
C GLU A 239 23.83 -32.23 12.45
N LEU A 240 23.59 -31.63 13.62
CA LEU A 240 23.22 -30.22 13.74
C LEU A 240 24.31 -29.30 13.19
N ALA A 241 25.58 -29.56 13.48
CA ALA A 241 26.70 -28.76 12.98
C ALA A 241 26.79 -28.81 11.44
N ILE A 242 26.60 -29.99 10.84
CA ILE A 242 26.56 -30.16 9.38
C ILE A 242 25.38 -29.39 8.77
N ALA A 243 24.20 -29.45 9.38
CA ALA A 243 23.02 -28.71 8.92
C ALA A 243 23.23 -27.19 9.00
N GLN A 244 23.82 -26.71 10.09
CA GLN A 244 24.18 -25.30 10.27
C GLN A 244 25.22 -24.83 9.25
N GLU A 245 26.23 -25.66 8.95
CA GLU A 245 27.21 -25.33 7.93
C GLU A 245 26.56 -25.20 6.54
N LYS A 246 25.67 -26.13 6.18
CA LYS A 246 24.90 -26.04 4.93
C LYS A 246 24.09 -24.75 4.85
N ARG A 247 23.41 -24.36 5.93
CA ARG A 247 22.66 -23.10 6.03
C ARG A 247 23.55 -21.88 5.84
N THR A 248 24.64 -21.78 6.61
CA THR A 248 25.57 -20.64 6.50
C THR A 248 26.25 -20.56 5.13
N ARG A 249 26.46 -21.69 4.45
CA ARG A 249 26.99 -21.72 3.08
C ARG A 249 25.96 -21.19 2.08
N ALA A 250 24.69 -21.56 2.24
CA ALA A 250 23.58 -21.02 1.43
C ALA A 250 23.39 -19.51 1.66
N ASP A 251 23.46 -19.05 2.91
CA ASP A 251 23.40 -17.62 3.23
C ASP A 251 24.57 -16.84 2.59
N ARG A 252 25.79 -17.40 2.68
CA ARG A 252 27.01 -16.78 2.10
C ARG A 252 27.01 -16.76 0.59
N SER A 253 26.43 -17.77 -0.08
CA SER A 253 26.33 -17.75 -1.54
C SER A 253 25.42 -16.61 -2.00
N GLY A 254 24.49 -16.17 -1.14
CA GLY A 254 23.59 -15.07 -1.43
C GLY A 254 22.72 -15.36 -2.65
N GLU A 255 22.50 -16.63 -2.97
CA GLU A 255 21.79 -17.08 -4.18
C GLU A 255 20.39 -16.46 -4.26
N LEU A 256 19.67 -16.42 -3.14
CA LEU A 256 18.37 -15.79 -3.04
C LEU A 256 18.44 -14.28 -3.29
N ALA A 257 19.44 -13.60 -2.74
CA ALA A 257 19.65 -12.16 -2.95
C ALA A 257 19.98 -11.86 -4.42
N GLN A 258 20.84 -12.66 -5.05
CA GLN A 258 21.16 -12.54 -6.47
C GLN A 258 19.94 -12.82 -7.35
N ALA A 259 19.14 -13.84 -7.02
CA ALA A 259 17.92 -14.16 -7.75
C ALA A 259 16.90 -13.02 -7.66
N ARG A 260 16.70 -12.44 -6.46
CA ARG A 260 15.83 -11.25 -6.26
C ARG A 260 16.33 -10.03 -7.03
N ALA A 261 17.64 -9.79 -7.08
CA ALA A 261 18.21 -8.70 -7.89
C ALA A 261 17.93 -8.90 -9.40
N ARG A 262 18.10 -10.13 -9.90
CA ARG A 262 17.76 -10.49 -11.30
C ARG A 262 16.27 -10.34 -11.58
N GLN A 263 15.40 -10.75 -10.66
CA GLN A 263 13.96 -10.53 -10.78
C GLN A 263 13.62 -9.04 -10.84
N ALA A 264 14.17 -8.22 -9.94
CA ALA A 264 13.94 -6.79 -9.95
C ALA A 264 14.41 -6.12 -11.26
N GLN A 265 15.50 -6.60 -11.84
CA GLN A 265 15.96 -6.15 -13.15
C GLN A 265 14.98 -6.56 -14.28
N SER A 266 14.46 -7.78 -14.24
CA SER A 266 13.47 -8.28 -15.20
C SER A 266 12.14 -7.54 -15.09
N ASP A 267 11.68 -7.27 -13.87
CA ASP A 267 10.45 -6.53 -13.60
C ASP A 267 10.57 -5.09 -14.14
N ARG A 268 11.72 -4.42 -13.93
CA ARG A 268 11.98 -3.10 -14.53
C ARG A 268 11.99 -3.12 -16.06
N ALA A 269 12.54 -4.17 -16.67
CA ALA A 269 12.53 -4.32 -18.12
C ALA A 269 11.10 -4.50 -18.65
N LEU A 270 10.28 -5.29 -17.94
CA LEU A 270 8.86 -5.46 -18.25
C LEU A 270 8.07 -4.16 -18.09
N ASP A 271 8.31 -3.40 -17.02
CA ASP A 271 7.68 -2.11 -16.78
C ASP A 271 8.01 -1.11 -17.89
N ALA A 272 9.28 -1.01 -18.28
CA ALA A 272 9.72 -0.16 -19.38
C ALA A 272 9.09 -0.56 -20.72
N ALA A 273 9.01 -1.86 -21.02
CA ALA A 273 8.35 -2.36 -22.23
C ALA A 273 6.84 -2.12 -22.22
N SER A 274 6.19 -2.24 -21.05
CA SER A 274 4.77 -1.99 -20.87
C SER A 274 4.43 -0.51 -20.97
N ALA A 275 5.28 0.38 -20.43
CA ALA A 275 5.17 1.82 -20.63
C ALA A 275 5.27 2.17 -22.12
N ARG A 276 6.26 1.61 -22.83
CA ARG A 276 6.39 1.79 -24.27
C ARG A 276 5.18 1.28 -25.04
N LEU A 277 4.55 0.18 -24.61
CA LEU A 277 3.31 -0.33 -25.22
C LEU A 277 2.15 0.65 -25.02
N ASN A 278 2.04 1.24 -23.82
CA ASN A 278 1.01 2.25 -23.53
C ASN A 278 1.21 3.52 -24.36
N ASP A 279 2.46 3.92 -24.60
CA ASP A 279 2.79 5.06 -25.47
C ASP A 279 2.31 4.84 -26.92
N LEU A 280 2.16 3.60 -27.39
CA LEU A 280 1.61 3.35 -28.73
C LEU A 280 0.12 3.67 -28.87
N THR A 281 -0.57 4.01 -27.77
CA THR A 281 -1.96 4.47 -27.77
C THR A 281 -2.02 5.95 -27.42
N VAL A 282 -2.35 6.79 -28.39
CA VAL A 282 -2.47 8.24 -28.18
C VAL A 282 -3.87 8.56 -27.64
N ARG A 283 -3.90 9.18 -26.47
CA ARG A 283 -5.12 9.58 -25.76
C ARG A 283 -5.26 11.10 -25.73
N ALA A 284 -6.51 11.57 -25.69
CA ALA A 284 -6.81 12.99 -25.54
C ALA A 284 -6.40 13.49 -24.15
N ALA A 285 -5.57 14.55 -24.09
CA ALA A 285 -5.13 15.15 -22.82
C ALA A 285 -6.26 15.88 -22.06
N ALA A 286 -7.24 16.42 -22.80
CA ALA A 286 -8.41 17.11 -22.28
C ALA A 286 -9.60 16.90 -23.23
N GLU A 287 -10.80 17.24 -22.75
CA GLU A 287 -11.98 17.32 -23.61
C GLU A 287 -11.82 18.44 -24.65
N GLY A 288 -12.22 18.18 -25.89
CA GLY A 288 -12.11 19.17 -26.95
C GLY A 288 -12.68 18.71 -28.29
N LEU A 289 -12.74 19.65 -29.24
CA LEU A 289 -13.12 19.39 -30.62
C LEU A 289 -11.88 19.09 -31.46
N VAL A 290 -11.93 18.07 -32.29
CA VAL A 290 -10.85 17.76 -33.23
C VAL A 290 -10.82 18.80 -34.34
N ALA A 291 -9.82 19.68 -34.32
CA ALA A 291 -9.65 20.75 -35.30
C ALA A 291 -8.89 20.30 -36.56
N GLU A 292 -7.90 19.40 -36.38
CA GLU A 292 -7.06 18.91 -37.46
C GLU A 292 -6.55 17.50 -37.13
N VAL A 293 -6.54 16.62 -38.14
CA VAL A 293 -5.92 15.29 -38.08
C VAL A 293 -4.85 15.23 -39.18
N GLY A 294 -3.58 15.22 -38.78
CA GLY A 294 -2.43 15.33 -39.68
C GLY A 294 -1.87 14.00 -40.17
N VAL A 295 -2.54 12.88 -39.88
CA VAL A 295 -2.04 11.52 -40.17
C VAL A 295 -3.14 10.60 -40.67
N ARG A 296 -2.73 9.58 -41.42
CA ARG A 296 -3.61 8.55 -41.97
C ARG A 296 -3.16 7.15 -41.54
N PRO A 297 -4.07 6.16 -41.50
CA PRO A 297 -3.69 4.77 -41.31
C PRO A 297 -2.65 4.35 -42.37
N GLY A 298 -1.55 3.74 -41.92
CA GLY A 298 -0.40 3.35 -42.74
C GLY A 298 0.76 4.36 -42.74
N ASP A 299 0.56 5.60 -42.28
CA ASP A 299 1.64 6.59 -42.22
C ASP A 299 2.68 6.21 -41.15
N HIS A 300 3.95 6.48 -41.42
CA HIS A 300 5.03 6.33 -40.45
C HIS A 300 5.32 7.66 -39.77
N VAL A 301 5.24 7.70 -38.45
CA VAL A 301 5.48 8.90 -37.64
C VAL A 301 6.68 8.72 -36.72
N LEU A 302 7.40 9.81 -36.45
CA LEU A 302 8.46 9.88 -35.47
C LEU A 302 7.94 10.45 -34.15
N ALA A 303 8.62 10.13 -33.05
CA ALA A 303 8.29 10.72 -31.76
C ALA A 303 8.39 12.27 -31.82
N GLY A 304 7.43 12.95 -31.22
CA GLY A 304 7.31 14.41 -31.18
C GLY A 304 6.56 15.03 -32.37
N VAL A 305 6.26 14.28 -33.43
CA VAL A 305 5.52 14.80 -34.58
C VAL A 305 4.08 15.13 -34.17
N PRO A 306 3.54 16.32 -34.51
CA PRO A 306 2.16 16.68 -34.23
C PRO A 306 1.19 15.80 -35.04
N LEU A 307 0.29 15.12 -34.34
CA LEU A 307 -0.68 14.21 -34.94
C LEU A 307 -2.05 14.87 -35.07
N ILE A 308 -2.55 15.44 -33.97
CA ILE A 308 -3.93 15.93 -33.86
C ILE A 308 -3.95 17.24 -33.09
N LYS A 309 -4.74 18.21 -33.54
CA LYS A 309 -5.01 19.44 -32.79
C LYS A 309 -6.40 19.38 -32.17
N LEU A 310 -6.45 19.51 -30.85
CA LEU A 310 -7.68 19.60 -30.07
C LEU A 310 -7.92 21.07 -29.69
N ALA A 311 -9.12 21.57 -29.98
CA ALA A 311 -9.56 22.90 -29.61
C ALA A 311 -10.55 22.83 -28.44
N GLY A 312 -10.25 23.54 -27.35
CA GLY A 312 -11.19 23.77 -26.26
C GLY A 312 -12.27 24.75 -26.72
N ILE A 313 -13.46 24.21 -27.00
CA ILE A 313 -14.59 24.98 -27.55
C ILE A 313 -15.65 25.36 -26.51
N ASP A 314 -15.52 24.90 -25.26
CA ASP A 314 -16.35 25.37 -24.14
C ASP A 314 -15.50 25.40 -22.86
N PRO A 315 -15.19 26.60 -22.32
CA PRO A 315 -15.57 27.93 -22.82
C PRO A 315 -14.75 28.37 -24.04
N MET A 316 -15.17 29.45 -24.71
CA MET A 316 -14.43 30.11 -25.82
C MET A 316 -13.94 31.50 -25.41
N VAL A 317 -13.04 32.10 -26.20
CA VAL A 317 -12.43 33.40 -25.92
C VAL A 317 -12.61 34.36 -27.09
N VAL A 318 -13.07 35.59 -26.83
CA VAL A 318 -13.03 36.69 -27.80
C VAL A 318 -11.79 37.53 -27.57
N SER A 319 -10.97 37.70 -28.61
CA SER A 319 -9.83 38.63 -28.61
C SER A 319 -10.29 39.97 -29.15
N VAL A 320 -10.20 41.02 -28.34
CA VAL A 320 -10.71 42.35 -28.64
C VAL A 320 -9.60 43.38 -28.46
N ASP A 321 -9.42 44.26 -29.44
CA ASP A 321 -8.41 45.32 -29.35
C ASP A 321 -9.02 46.60 -28.79
N VAL A 322 -8.45 47.08 -27.68
CA VAL A 322 -8.96 48.20 -26.90
C VAL A 322 -7.90 49.31 -26.81
N PRO A 323 -8.26 50.59 -26.98
CA PRO A 323 -7.33 51.71 -26.82
C PRO A 323 -6.74 51.83 -25.41
N PRO A 324 -5.53 52.40 -25.25
CA PRO A 324 -4.87 52.56 -23.95
C PRO A 324 -5.66 53.36 -22.90
N SER A 325 -6.55 54.25 -23.34
CA SER A 325 -7.41 55.06 -22.46
C SER A 325 -8.37 54.20 -21.64
N VAL A 326 -8.89 53.13 -22.23
CA VAL A 326 -9.89 52.25 -21.61
C VAL A 326 -9.21 51.11 -20.86
N VAL A 327 -8.08 50.60 -21.37
CA VAL A 327 -7.31 49.48 -20.78
C VAL A 327 -6.87 49.77 -19.34
N LYS A 328 -6.56 51.03 -19.01
CA LYS A 328 -6.17 51.44 -17.63
C LYS A 328 -7.26 51.18 -16.60
N ALA A 329 -8.53 51.25 -17.00
CA ALA A 329 -9.67 51.07 -16.12
C ALA A 329 -10.14 49.61 -16.04
N LEU A 330 -9.71 48.75 -16.98
CA LEU A 330 -10.08 47.34 -17.04
C LEU A 330 -9.22 46.48 -16.12
N LYS A 331 -9.88 45.60 -15.37
CA LYS A 331 -9.23 44.62 -14.50
C LYS A 331 -9.59 43.21 -14.94
N ARG A 332 -8.68 42.28 -14.65
CA ARG A 332 -8.99 40.85 -14.80
C ARG A 332 -10.17 40.52 -13.90
N GLY A 333 -11.17 39.89 -14.48
CA GLY A 333 -12.36 39.43 -13.79
C GLY A 333 -13.59 40.32 -13.95
N ASP A 334 -13.48 41.46 -14.63
CA ASP A 334 -14.63 42.32 -14.90
C ASP A 334 -15.67 41.62 -15.78
N ALA A 335 -16.95 41.88 -15.50
CA ALA A 335 -18.06 41.35 -16.25
C ALA A 335 -18.25 42.13 -17.55
N THR A 336 -18.49 41.41 -18.63
CA THR A 336 -18.66 41.96 -19.99
C THR A 336 -19.81 41.23 -20.68
N GLU A 337 -20.51 41.90 -21.58
CA GLU A 337 -21.57 41.28 -22.38
C GLU A 337 -21.00 40.95 -23.77
N VAL A 338 -21.00 39.67 -24.13
CA VAL A 338 -20.56 39.19 -25.45
C VAL A 338 -21.79 38.96 -26.32
N ARG A 339 -21.83 39.61 -27.48
CA ARG A 339 -22.91 39.50 -28.47
C ARG A 339 -22.37 38.82 -29.72
N LEU A 340 -22.92 37.64 -30.02
CA LEU A 340 -22.66 36.89 -31.25
C LEU A 340 -23.50 37.50 -32.40
N ASP A 341 -22.98 37.43 -33.62
CA ASP A 341 -23.48 38.21 -34.78
C ASP A 341 -25.00 38.02 -35.12
N ARG A 342 -25.58 39.08 -35.69
CA ARG A 342 -26.94 39.33 -36.25
C ARG A 342 -28.22 38.82 -35.55
N ALA A 343 -28.18 37.95 -34.55
CA ALA A 343 -29.38 37.58 -33.76
C ALA A 343 -29.32 38.23 -32.37
N GLU A 344 -30.34 39.02 -32.02
CA GLU A 344 -30.42 39.70 -30.71
C GLU A 344 -30.55 38.75 -29.51
N SER A 345 -30.77 37.46 -29.77
CA SER A 345 -31.14 36.43 -28.79
C SER A 345 -29.95 35.62 -28.23
N GLU A 346 -28.71 35.86 -28.64
CA GLU A 346 -27.52 35.17 -28.14
C GLU A 346 -26.56 36.14 -27.43
N ARG A 347 -27.04 36.72 -26.33
CA ARG A 347 -26.21 37.48 -25.39
C ARG A 347 -25.64 36.50 -24.36
N CYS A 348 -24.32 36.46 -24.26
CA CYS A 348 -23.63 35.66 -23.26
C CYS A 348 -22.92 36.58 -22.28
N GLU A 349 -23.02 36.28 -20.99
CA GLU A 349 -22.15 36.89 -19.99
C GLU A 349 -20.73 36.35 -20.19
N GLY A 350 -19.78 37.27 -20.38
CA GLY A 350 -18.37 36.97 -20.52
C GLY A 350 -17.56 37.66 -19.42
N ARG A 351 -16.33 37.17 -19.21
CA ARG A 351 -15.43 37.71 -18.19
C ARG A 351 -14.06 37.99 -18.78
N ILE A 352 -13.46 39.12 -18.40
CA ILE A 352 -12.09 39.45 -18.81
C ILE A 352 -11.10 38.50 -18.11
N VAL A 353 -10.43 37.63 -18.85
CA VAL A 353 -9.43 36.70 -18.31
C VAL A 353 -8.04 37.30 -18.36
N THR A 354 -7.69 37.91 -19.50
CA THR A 354 -6.35 38.45 -19.74
C THR A 354 -6.46 39.84 -20.35
N VAL A 355 -5.65 40.76 -19.85
CA VAL A 355 -5.42 42.09 -20.41
C VAL A 355 -3.95 42.15 -20.82
N SER A 356 -3.66 42.28 -22.12
CA SER A 356 -2.28 42.35 -22.61
C SER A 356 -1.66 43.70 -22.23
N GLN A 357 -0.55 43.66 -21.49
CA GLN A 357 0.19 44.87 -21.13
C GLN A 357 1.07 45.39 -22.28
N ILE A 358 1.33 44.55 -23.28
CA ILE A 358 2.11 44.90 -24.47
C ILE A 358 1.11 45.28 -25.58
N PRO A 359 1.16 46.51 -26.12
CA PRO A 359 0.32 46.91 -27.23
C PRO A 359 0.72 46.19 -28.51
N GLY A 360 -0.27 45.83 -29.34
CA GLY A 360 -0.04 45.22 -30.65
C GLY A 360 0.44 46.23 -31.70
N SER A 361 0.55 45.79 -32.94
CA SER A 361 1.11 46.55 -34.08
C SER A 361 0.43 47.90 -34.36
N GLY A 362 -0.78 48.12 -33.82
CA GLY A 362 -1.57 49.36 -33.98
C GLY A 362 -1.70 50.21 -32.71
N GLY A 363 -0.94 49.96 -31.65
CA GLY A 363 -1.00 50.74 -30.39
C GLY A 363 -2.20 50.42 -29.48
N ALA A 364 -3.08 49.51 -29.89
CA ALA A 364 -4.17 48.97 -29.07
C ALA A 364 -3.68 47.78 -28.22
N HIS A 365 -4.29 47.59 -27.06
CA HIS A 365 -4.04 46.44 -26.20
C HIS A 365 -5.14 45.39 -26.42
N THR A 366 -4.75 44.14 -26.60
CA THR A 366 -5.70 43.04 -26.74
C THR A 366 -6.18 42.58 -25.36
N ILE A 367 -7.50 42.53 -25.17
CA ILE A 367 -8.16 41.86 -24.04
C ILE A 367 -8.75 40.52 -24.51
N ALA A 368 -8.68 39.52 -23.64
CA ALA A 368 -9.26 38.21 -23.84
C ALA A 368 -10.47 38.04 -22.93
N VAL A 369 -11.65 37.91 -23.53
CA VAL A 369 -12.92 37.73 -22.83
C VAL A 369 -13.42 36.31 -23.02
N GLU A 370 -13.53 35.56 -21.92
CA GLU A 370 -14.02 34.18 -21.92
C GLU A 370 -15.54 34.15 -21.79
N PHE A 371 -16.21 33.32 -22.58
CA PHE A 371 -17.66 33.14 -22.57
C PHE A 371 -18.05 31.67 -22.77
N PRO A 372 -19.16 31.20 -22.19
CA PRO A 372 -19.60 29.82 -22.32
C PRO A 372 -20.17 29.53 -23.72
N ASN A 373 -19.85 28.36 -24.27
CA ASN A 373 -20.38 27.87 -25.55
C ASN A 373 -20.98 26.47 -25.37
N ARG A 374 -22.02 26.39 -24.52
CA ARG A 374 -22.68 25.11 -24.15
C ARG A 374 -23.28 24.38 -25.34
N ALA A 375 -23.70 25.11 -26.37
CA ALA A 375 -24.26 24.56 -27.60
C ALA A 375 -23.18 24.05 -28.59
N ARG A 376 -21.89 24.20 -28.26
CA ARG A 376 -20.73 23.73 -29.05
C ARG A 376 -20.78 24.18 -30.51
N LEU A 377 -21.24 25.42 -30.74
CA LEU A 377 -21.36 25.98 -32.08
C LEU A 377 -19.96 26.28 -32.66
N PRO A 378 -19.76 26.13 -33.98
CA PRO A 378 -18.51 26.46 -34.65
C PRO A 378 -18.38 27.99 -34.78
N LEU A 379 -17.96 28.64 -33.70
CA LEU A 379 -17.84 30.09 -33.62
C LEU A 379 -16.43 30.61 -33.94
N THR A 380 -15.44 29.73 -34.06
CA THR A 380 -14.04 30.09 -34.33
C THR A 380 -13.91 30.92 -35.61
N GLY A 381 -13.18 32.04 -35.53
CA GLY A 381 -12.92 32.94 -36.65
C GLY A 381 -14.06 33.91 -36.98
N ARG A 382 -15.23 33.78 -36.33
CA ARG A 382 -16.32 34.76 -36.44
C ARG A 382 -16.02 35.99 -35.59
N THR A 383 -16.66 37.12 -35.93
CA THR A 383 -16.61 38.33 -35.13
C THR A 383 -17.68 38.32 -34.03
N ALA A 384 -17.34 38.86 -32.87
CA ALA A 384 -18.27 39.11 -31.78
C ALA A 384 -18.10 40.55 -31.30
N ARG A 385 -19.20 41.18 -30.88
CA ARG A 385 -19.14 42.47 -30.19
C ARG A 385 -19.06 42.23 -28.70
N VAL A 386 -18.06 42.81 -28.07
CA VAL A 386 -17.87 42.78 -26.63
C VAL A 386 -18.17 44.16 -26.11
N ARG A 387 -19.19 44.21 -25.26
CA ARG A 387 -19.58 45.40 -24.54
C ARG A 387 -18.87 45.42 -23.20
N VAL A 388 -18.09 46.48 -22.99
CA VAL A 388 -17.26 46.63 -21.80
C VAL A 388 -17.79 47.81 -20.98
N VAL A 389 -18.24 47.49 -19.77
CA VAL A 389 -18.76 48.49 -18.82
C VAL A 389 -17.61 48.97 -17.95
N VAL A 390 -17.23 50.24 -18.10
CA VAL A 390 -16.18 50.86 -17.29
C VAL A 390 -16.81 51.70 -16.19
N ASN A 391 -16.65 51.27 -14.94
CA ASN A 391 -17.00 52.11 -13.79
C ASN A 391 -15.83 53.07 -13.53
N ARG A 392 -16.08 54.38 -13.61
CA ARG A 392 -15.09 55.43 -13.30
C ARG A 392 -14.73 55.47 -11.82
#